data_AF-A0A958CNL8-F1
#
_entry.id   AF-A0A958CNL8-F1
#
_cell.length_a   1.000
_cell.length_b   1.000
_cell.length_c   1.000
_cell.angle_alpha   90.00
_cell.angle_beta   90.00
_cell.angle_gamma   90.00
#
_symmetry.space_group_name_H-M   'P 1'
#
loop_
_entity.id
_entity.type
_entity.pdbx_description
1 polymer ?
#
loop_
_entity_poly.entity_id
_entity_poly.type
_entity_poly.pdbx_seq_one_letter_code
_entity_poly.pdbx_strand_id
1 'polypeptide(L)'
;MPLTQPLARQIVEVLGSSGTPPIKGIQYFNVGNHSLLDALDQFYLSSYLQDGGAAYKMVIGDYGSGKSHFLYCLRDLAWERGFAVSKVDLSPVETPYNDQRAVYAAVAHNLIWHEADETASDEYGLPRFLEGAVQRIVGGPLSLETVSHPNYRALVDTLELATIDSLAYKNAVLAYFEALIRDQEERLDSLTRWLLGTATTPADTKVLRELGVSGKITRPNAFRMLRSLAQTVRALSFSGLILLFDEVDRMASIGGKAEKLATDNLREVIDRCRDELPGAMFVYAVPPQFINDVVPRYPALQQRIRTPGRFSRTNHFSPQISLDHLDLEENDLMLAIGEKLIPIYETAFAAQLDHSIQYANAAILANVARDVFLDISHRRLFVKSFVSELARQDAAGEHVLAEEEAVAIIRGQVDELSGGGTPPY
;
A
#
# COMPACT_ATOMS: atom_id res chain seq x y z
N MET A 1 -0.41 -14.91 -14.18
CA MET A 1 -0.33 -16.29 -13.65
C MET A 1 -1.75 -16.80 -13.44
N PRO A 2 -2.06 -18.10 -13.53
CA PRO A 2 -3.42 -18.59 -13.24
C PRO A 2 -3.73 -18.50 -11.74
N LEU A 3 -4.98 -18.15 -11.40
CA LEU A 3 -5.45 -18.09 -10.01
C LEU A 3 -5.39 -19.47 -9.35
N THR A 4 -4.71 -19.58 -8.22
CA THR A 4 -4.65 -20.82 -7.43
C THR A 4 -5.83 -20.91 -6.45
N GLN A 5 -6.27 -22.13 -6.10
CA GLN A 5 -7.35 -22.34 -5.13
C GLN A 5 -7.07 -21.70 -3.74
N PRO A 6 -5.86 -21.82 -3.14
CA PRO A 6 -5.59 -21.17 -1.86
C PRO A 6 -5.70 -19.64 -1.92
N LEU A 7 -5.20 -19.02 -3.00
CA LEU A 7 -5.30 -17.58 -3.20
C LEU A 7 -6.75 -17.15 -3.44
N ALA A 8 -7.50 -17.89 -4.27
CA ALA A 8 -8.91 -17.65 -4.50
C ALA A 8 -9.71 -17.67 -3.20
N ARG A 9 -9.45 -18.68 -2.35
CA ARG A 9 -10.08 -18.78 -1.03
C ARG A 9 -9.73 -17.60 -0.14
N GLN A 10 -8.46 -17.20 -0.09
CA GLN A 10 -8.06 -16.02 0.67
C GLN A 10 -8.78 -14.75 0.20
N ILE A 11 -8.93 -14.56 -1.12
CA ILE A 11 -9.68 -13.42 -1.68
C ILE A 11 -11.12 -13.45 -1.17
N VAL A 12 -11.81 -14.57 -1.34
CA VAL A 12 -13.23 -14.71 -0.96
C VAL A 12 -13.45 -14.50 0.53
N GLU A 13 -12.66 -15.15 1.39
CA GLU A 13 -12.81 -15.06 2.85
C GLU A 13 -12.61 -13.63 3.37
N VAL A 14 -11.62 -12.90 2.82
CA VAL A 14 -11.36 -11.50 3.20
C VAL A 14 -12.49 -10.59 2.71
N LEU A 15 -12.90 -10.72 1.45
CA LEU A 15 -13.96 -9.89 0.88
C LEU A 15 -15.31 -10.15 1.57
N GLY A 16 -15.65 -11.40 1.87
CA GLY A 16 -16.89 -11.77 2.57
C GLY A 16 -16.94 -11.31 4.03
N SER A 17 -15.79 -11.32 4.73
CA SER A 17 -15.74 -10.95 6.14
C SER A 17 -15.87 -9.43 6.37
N SER A 18 -15.06 -8.65 5.65
CA SER A 18 -14.89 -7.21 5.91
C SER A 18 -15.25 -6.31 4.72
N GLY A 19 -15.37 -6.87 3.51
CA GLY A 19 -15.48 -6.09 2.27
C GLY A 19 -14.24 -5.24 1.98
N THR A 20 -13.11 -5.52 2.63
CA THR A 20 -11.84 -4.84 2.38
C THR A 20 -11.01 -5.62 1.37
N PRO A 21 -10.22 -4.95 0.52
CA PRO A 21 -9.38 -5.65 -0.45
C PRO A 21 -8.34 -6.54 0.26
N PRO A 22 -8.12 -7.78 -0.20
CA PRO A 22 -7.04 -8.63 0.28
C PRO A 22 -5.68 -8.04 -0.09
N ILE A 23 -4.66 -8.40 0.70
CA ILE A 23 -3.27 -7.98 0.46
C ILE A 23 -2.74 -8.56 -0.87
N LYS A 24 -3.21 -9.73 -1.30
CA LYS A 24 -2.78 -10.39 -2.54
C LYS A 24 -3.99 -10.73 -3.41
N GLY A 25 -3.76 -10.85 -4.72
CA GLY A 25 -4.79 -11.29 -5.67
C GLY A 25 -5.77 -10.21 -6.08
N ILE A 26 -5.44 -8.93 -5.86
CA ILE A 26 -6.30 -7.81 -6.20
C ILE A 26 -6.48 -7.66 -7.72
N GLN A 27 -5.46 -8.05 -8.48
CA GLN A 27 -5.45 -8.02 -9.94
C GLN A 27 -6.55 -8.89 -10.57
N TYR A 28 -7.07 -9.90 -9.86
CA TYR A 28 -8.09 -10.81 -10.40
C TYR A 28 -9.49 -10.19 -10.45
N PHE A 29 -9.74 -9.16 -9.65
CA PHE A 29 -11.06 -8.49 -9.60
C PHE A 29 -10.95 -6.95 -9.70
N ASN A 30 -9.77 -6.41 -10.02
CA ASN A 30 -9.59 -4.99 -10.23
C ASN A 30 -10.30 -4.52 -11.51
N VAL A 31 -11.10 -3.46 -11.39
CA VAL A 31 -11.84 -2.86 -12.51
C VAL A 31 -11.92 -1.33 -12.36
N GLY A 32 -12.14 -0.63 -13.47
CA GLY A 32 -12.49 0.80 -13.47
C GLY A 32 -11.37 1.81 -13.19
N ASN A 33 -10.13 1.41 -12.88
CA ASN A 33 -9.04 2.34 -12.58
C ASN A 33 -7.83 2.21 -13.52
N HIS A 34 -8.00 1.53 -14.65
CA HIS A 34 -6.91 1.23 -15.58
C HIS A 34 -6.36 2.52 -16.20
N SER A 35 -7.21 3.49 -16.56
CA SER A 35 -6.70 4.74 -17.15
C SER A 35 -5.80 5.55 -16.20
N LEU A 36 -6.06 5.44 -14.88
CA LEU A 36 -5.27 6.09 -13.84
C LEU A 36 -3.94 5.34 -13.63
N LEU A 37 -3.99 4.01 -13.53
CA LEU A 37 -2.81 3.16 -13.37
C LEU A 37 -1.89 3.25 -14.59
N ASP A 38 -2.44 3.20 -15.81
CA ASP A 38 -1.71 3.36 -17.07
C ASP A 38 -1.00 4.73 -17.13
N ALA A 39 -1.67 5.79 -16.67
CA ALA A 39 -1.06 7.12 -16.62
C ALA A 39 0.08 7.18 -15.59
N LEU A 40 -0.08 6.57 -14.41
CA LEU A 40 0.98 6.47 -13.42
C LEU A 40 2.17 5.66 -13.94
N ASP A 41 1.91 4.55 -14.63
CA ASP A 41 2.95 3.75 -15.24
C ASP A 41 3.72 4.54 -16.30
N GLN A 42 2.99 5.02 -17.32
CA GLN A 42 3.58 5.66 -18.49
C GLN A 42 4.39 6.91 -18.13
N PHE A 43 3.84 7.79 -17.29
CA PHE A 43 4.44 9.10 -17.02
C PHE A 43 5.34 9.13 -15.78
N TYR A 44 5.29 8.11 -14.90
CA TYR A 44 6.06 8.09 -13.66
C TYR A 44 6.89 6.83 -13.49
N LEU A 45 6.27 5.65 -13.35
CA LEU A 45 6.99 4.43 -12.97
C LEU A 45 7.93 3.93 -14.07
N SER A 46 7.52 4.02 -15.32
CA SER A 46 8.31 3.59 -16.49
C SER A 46 9.18 4.69 -17.09
N SER A 47 9.22 5.89 -16.49
CA SER A 47 9.97 7.02 -17.02
C SER A 47 10.51 7.92 -15.90
N TYR A 48 9.79 8.99 -15.55
CA TYR A 48 10.28 10.10 -14.72
C TYR A 48 10.95 9.68 -13.40
N LEU A 49 10.43 8.66 -12.70
CA LEU A 49 11.05 8.20 -11.45
C LEU A 49 12.35 7.41 -11.69
N GLN A 50 12.41 6.59 -12.74
CA GLN A 50 13.62 5.84 -13.07
C GLN A 50 14.79 6.78 -13.40
N ASP A 51 14.48 7.89 -14.07
CA ASP A 51 15.44 8.95 -14.42
C ASP A 51 15.90 9.80 -13.22
N GLY A 52 15.42 9.49 -12.01
CA GLY A 52 15.81 10.18 -10.77
C GLY A 52 14.86 11.30 -10.36
N GLY A 53 13.74 11.48 -11.08
CA GLY A 53 12.66 12.36 -10.67
C GLY A 53 11.98 11.87 -9.38
N ALA A 54 11.21 12.77 -8.78
CA ALA A 54 10.45 12.49 -7.58
C ALA A 54 9.07 13.13 -7.66
N ALA A 55 8.07 12.46 -7.09
CA ALA A 55 6.68 12.84 -7.25
C ALA A 55 5.88 12.64 -5.97
N TYR A 56 4.77 13.35 -5.86
CA TYR A 56 3.74 13.04 -4.89
C TYR A 56 2.36 13.01 -5.56
N LYS A 57 1.47 12.18 -5.02
CA LYS A 57 0.07 12.06 -5.42
C LYS A 57 -0.82 11.93 -4.18
N MET A 58 -2.07 12.35 -4.34
CA MET A 58 -3.13 12.25 -3.35
C MET A 58 -4.28 11.47 -3.98
N VAL A 59 -4.55 10.29 -3.43
CA VAL A 59 -5.70 9.46 -3.81
C VAL A 59 -6.86 9.90 -2.96
N ILE A 60 -7.78 10.63 -3.58
CA ILE A 60 -8.94 11.23 -2.96
C ILE A 60 -10.12 10.30 -3.18
N GLY A 61 -10.68 9.84 -2.09
CA GLY A 61 -11.84 8.97 -2.14
C GLY A 61 -12.49 8.87 -0.79
N ASP A 62 -13.77 8.67 -0.83
CA ASP A 62 -14.66 8.62 0.31
C ASP A 62 -14.49 7.27 1.08
N TYR A 63 -15.04 7.10 2.28
CA TYR A 63 -14.85 5.85 3.04
C TYR A 63 -15.47 4.64 2.33
N GLY A 64 -14.68 3.62 1.98
CA GLY A 64 -15.18 2.48 1.21
C GLY A 64 -15.18 2.67 -0.31
N SER A 65 -14.71 3.82 -0.82
CA SER A 65 -14.56 4.10 -2.28
C SER A 65 -13.49 3.26 -3.00
N GLY A 66 -12.64 2.53 -2.26
CA GLY A 66 -11.56 1.72 -2.82
C GLY A 66 -10.17 2.37 -2.75
N LYS A 67 -9.91 3.30 -1.83
CA LYS A 67 -8.57 3.89 -1.61
C LYS A 67 -7.49 2.83 -1.39
N SER A 68 -7.65 1.97 -0.39
CA SER A 68 -6.70 0.88 -0.10
C SER A 68 -6.56 -0.08 -1.29
N HIS A 69 -7.67 -0.32 -2.02
CA HIS A 69 -7.66 -1.15 -3.23
C HIS A 69 -6.78 -0.53 -4.31
N PHE A 70 -6.93 0.77 -4.58
CA PHE A 70 -6.09 1.50 -5.52
C PHE A 70 -4.61 1.51 -5.11
N LEU A 71 -4.31 1.67 -3.81
CA LEU A 71 -2.94 1.61 -3.32
C LEU A 71 -2.31 0.24 -3.54
N TYR A 72 -3.04 -0.86 -3.33
CA TYR A 72 -2.55 -2.22 -3.64
C TYR A 72 -2.34 -2.43 -5.15
N CYS A 73 -3.23 -1.91 -6.00
CA CYS A 73 -3.03 -1.96 -7.45
C CYS A 73 -1.75 -1.20 -7.88
N LEU A 74 -1.50 -0.03 -7.29
CA LEU A 74 -0.29 0.74 -7.56
C LEU A 74 0.97 0.04 -7.03
N ARG A 75 0.89 -0.64 -5.88
CA ARG A 75 1.98 -1.46 -5.34
C ARG A 75 2.36 -2.57 -6.31
N ASP A 76 1.38 -3.32 -6.81
CA ASP A 76 1.63 -4.45 -7.72
C ASP A 76 2.28 -3.96 -9.02
N LEU A 77 1.73 -2.88 -9.58
CA LEU A 77 2.32 -2.19 -10.73
C LEU A 77 3.75 -1.70 -10.45
N ALA A 78 4.03 -1.17 -9.25
CA ALA A 78 5.37 -0.74 -8.86
C ALA A 78 6.36 -1.92 -8.81
N TRP A 79 5.94 -3.08 -8.28
CA TRP A 79 6.76 -4.29 -8.27
C TRP A 79 7.05 -4.81 -9.69
N GLU A 80 6.07 -4.79 -10.59
CA GLU A 80 6.27 -5.13 -12.01
C GLU A 80 7.31 -4.24 -12.69
N ARG A 81 7.46 -2.99 -12.22
CA ARG A 81 8.47 -2.02 -12.68
C ARG A 81 9.76 -2.02 -11.86
N GLY A 82 9.93 -2.97 -10.93
CA GLY A 82 11.15 -3.14 -10.15
C GLY A 82 11.36 -2.11 -9.04
N PHE A 83 10.30 -1.45 -8.56
CA PHE A 83 10.38 -0.53 -7.42
C PHE A 83 10.28 -1.30 -6.09
N ALA A 84 10.97 -0.79 -5.07
CA ALA A 84 10.67 -1.15 -3.69
C ALA A 84 9.40 -0.41 -3.23
N VAL A 85 8.63 -1.01 -2.34
CA VAL A 85 7.40 -0.40 -1.82
C VAL A 85 7.39 -0.47 -0.30
N SER A 86 6.97 0.62 0.34
CA SER A 86 6.59 0.65 1.76
C SER A 86 5.16 1.13 1.86
N LYS A 87 4.29 0.34 2.50
CA LYS A 87 2.91 0.72 2.79
C LYS A 87 2.77 0.99 4.28
N VAL A 88 2.40 2.22 4.64
CA VAL A 88 2.25 2.66 6.02
C VAL A 88 0.80 3.07 6.25
N ASP A 89 0.15 2.43 7.20
CA ASP A 89 -1.14 2.89 7.70
C ASP A 89 -0.88 4.02 8.71
N LEU A 90 -1.37 5.22 8.40
CA LEU A 90 -1.12 6.39 9.24
C LEU A 90 -2.13 6.46 10.38
N SER A 91 -1.63 6.42 11.61
CA SER A 91 -2.44 6.52 12.82
C SER A 91 -1.96 7.68 13.71
N PRO A 92 -2.89 8.41 14.35
CA PRO A 92 -2.52 9.50 15.27
C PRO A 92 -1.60 9.07 16.44
N VAL A 93 -1.59 7.76 16.76
CA VAL A 93 -0.94 7.19 17.95
C VAL A 93 0.39 6.53 17.60
N GLU A 94 0.42 5.68 16.58
CA GLU A 94 1.60 4.87 16.25
C GLU A 94 2.50 5.55 15.21
N THR A 95 1.92 6.30 14.29
CA THR A 95 2.63 7.02 13.21
C THR A 95 2.17 8.48 13.14
N PRO A 96 2.35 9.26 14.24
CA PRO A 96 1.84 10.61 14.33
C PRO A 96 2.40 11.47 13.19
N TYR A 97 1.50 12.00 12.39
CA TYR A 97 1.73 12.86 11.23
C TYR A 97 2.65 14.07 11.49
N ASN A 98 2.87 14.38 12.76
CA ASN A 98 3.59 15.52 13.25
C ASN A 98 5.06 15.21 13.61
N ASP A 99 5.50 13.96 13.43
CA ASP A 99 6.83 13.49 13.79
C ASP A 99 7.53 12.82 12.58
N GLN A 100 8.43 13.56 11.94
CA GLN A 100 9.23 13.06 10.82
C GLN A 100 10.08 11.83 11.17
N ARG A 101 10.53 11.70 12.44
CA ARG A 101 11.25 10.51 12.89
C ARG A 101 10.31 9.31 12.92
N ALA A 102 9.09 9.48 13.41
CA ALA A 102 8.10 8.41 13.42
C ALA A 102 7.72 7.97 12.00
N VAL A 103 7.58 8.92 11.06
CA VAL A 103 7.34 8.62 9.65
C VAL A 103 8.50 7.81 9.06
N TYR A 104 9.75 8.22 9.28
CA TYR A 104 10.92 7.43 8.84
C TYR A 104 10.89 6.02 9.42
N ALA A 105 10.68 5.89 10.73
CA ALA A 105 10.65 4.59 11.40
C ALA A 105 9.53 3.70 10.83
N ALA A 106 8.34 4.27 10.62
CA ALA A 106 7.22 3.56 10.01
C ALA A 106 7.54 3.05 8.61
N VAL A 107 8.15 3.89 7.77
CA VAL A 107 8.60 3.48 6.42
C VAL A 107 9.63 2.36 6.51
N ALA A 108 10.62 2.48 7.40
CA ALA A 108 11.66 1.47 7.58
C ALA A 108 11.09 0.15 8.12
N HIS A 109 10.09 0.18 8.99
CA HIS A 109 9.41 -1.01 9.51
C HIS A 109 8.49 -1.68 8.49
N ASN A 110 7.89 -0.92 7.58
CA ASN A 110 6.90 -1.44 6.62
C ASN A 110 7.45 -1.55 5.19
N LEU A 111 8.78 -1.45 5.00
CA LEU A 111 9.39 -1.72 3.69
C LEU A 111 9.19 -3.20 3.35
N ILE A 112 8.63 -3.47 2.18
CA ILE A 112 8.18 -4.82 1.80
C ILE A 112 9.28 -5.51 0.99
N TRP A 113 9.71 -6.68 1.45
CA TRP A 113 10.40 -7.65 0.63
C TRP A 113 9.36 -8.50 -0.10
N HIS A 114 9.22 -8.28 -1.40
CA HIS A 114 8.32 -9.02 -2.26
C HIS A 114 9.11 -9.99 -3.14
N GLU A 115 8.63 -11.24 -3.16
CA GLU A 115 9.09 -12.28 -4.09
C GLU A 115 8.02 -12.54 -5.13
N ALA A 116 8.43 -12.74 -6.38
CA ALA A 116 7.51 -12.96 -7.49
C ALA A 116 6.72 -14.28 -7.38
N ASP A 117 7.14 -15.19 -6.50
CA ASP A 117 6.40 -16.41 -6.19
C ASP A 117 5.17 -16.06 -5.34
N GLU A 118 3.97 -16.20 -5.91
CA GLU A 118 2.71 -15.90 -5.22
C GLU A 118 2.54 -16.72 -3.92
N THR A 119 3.20 -17.89 -3.81
CA THR A 119 3.16 -18.75 -2.61
C THR A 119 4.02 -18.23 -1.47
N ALA A 120 5.04 -17.41 -1.77
CA ALA A 120 5.90 -16.80 -0.76
C ALA A 120 5.18 -15.63 -0.09
N SER A 121 5.04 -15.65 1.23
CA SER A 121 4.47 -14.54 1.98
C SER A 121 5.37 -13.31 1.89
N ASP A 122 4.77 -12.13 1.71
CA ASP A 122 5.53 -10.87 1.78
C ASP A 122 6.10 -10.69 3.18
N GLU A 123 7.35 -10.25 3.26
CA GLU A 123 8.03 -9.98 4.52
C GLU A 123 8.30 -8.48 4.68
N TYR A 124 8.45 -8.02 5.91
CA TYR A 124 8.47 -6.59 6.23
C TYR A 124 9.71 -6.18 7.00
N GLY A 125 10.13 -4.95 6.77
CA GLY A 125 11.20 -4.29 7.49
C GLY A 125 12.47 -4.13 6.66
N LEU A 126 13.14 -2.99 6.86
CA LEU A 126 14.39 -2.66 6.20
C LEU A 126 15.48 -3.72 6.39
N PRO A 127 15.72 -4.31 7.58
CA PRO A 127 16.70 -5.39 7.74
C PRO A 127 16.41 -6.57 6.81
N ARG A 128 15.16 -7.05 6.78
CA ARG A 128 14.76 -8.18 5.91
C ARG A 128 14.86 -7.82 4.44
N PHE A 129 14.47 -6.60 4.06
CA PHE A 129 14.64 -6.10 2.69
C PHE A 129 16.12 -6.06 2.26
N LEU A 130 17.01 -5.61 3.14
CA LEU A 130 18.46 -5.60 2.90
C LEU A 130 19.01 -7.01 2.73
N GLU A 131 18.65 -7.94 3.63
CA GLU A 131 19.04 -9.35 3.53
C GLU A 131 18.58 -9.98 2.23
N GLY A 132 17.30 -9.83 1.87
CA GLY A 132 16.76 -10.35 0.63
C GLY A 132 17.48 -9.76 -0.58
N ALA A 133 17.76 -8.45 -0.57
CA ALA A 133 18.44 -7.78 -1.68
C ALA A 133 19.84 -8.34 -1.91
N VAL A 134 20.63 -8.55 -0.84
CA VAL A 134 21.96 -9.14 -0.99
C VAL A 134 21.90 -10.61 -1.40
N GLN A 135 20.95 -11.40 -0.87
CA GLN A 135 20.71 -12.79 -1.30
C GLN A 135 20.37 -12.86 -2.79
N ARG A 136 19.51 -11.96 -3.28
CA ARG A 136 19.14 -11.86 -4.71
C ARG A 136 20.33 -11.50 -5.58
N ILE A 137 21.17 -10.55 -5.15
CA ILE A 137 22.36 -10.11 -5.90
C ILE A 137 23.42 -11.21 -5.98
N VAL A 138 23.61 -11.96 -4.89
CA VAL A 138 24.57 -13.07 -4.81
C VAL A 138 24.03 -14.34 -5.48
N GLY A 139 22.70 -14.50 -5.53
CA GLY A 139 22.03 -15.64 -6.17
C GLY A 139 21.90 -16.86 -5.27
N GLY A 140 21.80 -16.67 -3.94
CA GLY A 140 21.71 -17.77 -2.99
C GLY A 140 21.83 -17.36 -1.52
N PRO A 141 21.88 -18.35 -0.60
CA PRO A 141 22.07 -18.09 0.82
C PRO A 141 23.43 -17.46 1.12
N LEU A 142 23.49 -16.66 2.17
CA LEU A 142 24.71 -15.96 2.59
C LEU A 142 25.61 -16.89 3.40
N SER A 143 26.91 -16.78 3.18
CA SER A 143 27.94 -17.52 3.92
C SER A 143 29.24 -16.72 3.94
N LEU A 144 30.25 -17.18 4.69
CA LEU A 144 31.56 -16.50 4.71
C LEU A 144 32.21 -16.37 3.33
N GLU A 145 31.89 -17.24 2.37
CA GLU A 145 32.37 -17.15 0.99
C GLU A 145 31.77 -15.94 0.25
N THR A 146 30.61 -15.45 0.69
CA THR A 146 29.93 -14.27 0.12
C THR A 146 30.83 -13.03 0.14
N VAL A 147 31.71 -12.88 1.14
CA VAL A 147 32.67 -11.74 1.20
C VAL A 147 33.57 -11.69 -0.04
N SER A 148 33.91 -12.85 -0.61
CA SER A 148 34.75 -12.95 -1.81
C SER A 148 33.93 -13.03 -3.11
N HIS A 149 32.60 -13.11 -3.02
CA HIS A 149 31.73 -13.27 -4.18
C HIS A 149 31.78 -12.01 -5.08
N PRO A 150 32.00 -12.15 -6.40
CA PRO A 150 32.14 -11.00 -7.31
C PRO A 150 30.96 -10.03 -7.26
N ASN A 151 29.72 -10.53 -7.21
CA ASN A 151 28.54 -9.68 -7.16
C ASN A 151 28.42 -8.93 -5.82
N TYR A 152 28.86 -9.53 -4.71
CA TYR A 152 28.88 -8.85 -3.41
C TYR A 152 29.93 -7.73 -3.40
N ARG A 153 31.12 -7.99 -3.92
CA ARG A 153 32.17 -6.97 -4.05
C ARG A 153 31.72 -5.80 -4.94
N ALA A 154 31.11 -6.09 -6.08
CA ALA A 154 30.54 -5.08 -6.97
C ALA A 154 29.41 -4.28 -6.29
N LEU A 155 28.60 -4.92 -5.45
CA LEU A 155 27.58 -4.24 -4.64
C LEU A 155 28.21 -3.27 -3.63
N VAL A 156 29.25 -3.71 -2.91
CA VAL A 156 29.99 -2.87 -1.97
C VAL A 156 30.59 -1.67 -2.69
N ASP A 157 31.30 -1.89 -3.80
CA ASP A 157 31.88 -0.82 -4.63
C ASP A 157 30.78 0.18 -5.09
N THR A 158 29.63 -0.35 -5.50
CA THR A 158 28.47 0.47 -5.91
C THR A 158 27.96 1.35 -4.76
N LEU A 159 27.80 0.79 -3.56
CA LEU A 159 27.33 1.52 -2.38
C LEU A 159 28.35 2.54 -1.86
N GLU A 160 29.63 2.23 -1.96
CA GLU A 160 30.71 3.16 -1.62
C GLU A 160 30.69 4.38 -2.55
N LEU A 161 30.54 4.16 -3.86
CA LEU A 161 30.46 5.22 -4.87
C LEU A 161 29.11 5.96 -4.90
N ALA A 162 28.04 5.34 -4.43
CA ALA A 162 26.70 5.94 -4.42
C ALA A 162 26.64 7.23 -3.59
N THR A 163 25.92 8.22 -4.07
CA THR A 163 25.72 9.51 -3.39
C THR A 163 24.65 9.44 -2.30
N ILE A 164 24.85 8.56 -1.30
CA ILE A 164 23.97 8.44 -0.13
C ILE A 164 24.23 9.63 0.80
N ASP A 165 23.19 10.43 1.07
CA ASP A 165 23.27 11.72 1.76
C ASP A 165 23.87 11.62 3.18
N SER A 166 23.49 10.60 3.96
CA SER A 166 24.07 10.38 5.27
C SER A 166 25.18 9.32 5.23
N LEU A 167 26.42 9.74 5.47
CA LEU A 167 27.57 8.83 5.62
C LEU A 167 27.33 7.77 6.73
N ALA A 168 26.74 8.17 7.86
CA ALA A 168 26.40 7.24 8.93
C ALA A 168 25.40 6.16 8.47
N TYR A 169 24.52 6.49 7.52
CA TYR A 169 23.52 5.56 6.99
C TYR A 169 24.17 4.58 6.02
N LYS A 170 25.01 5.08 5.10
CA LYS A 170 25.83 4.24 4.22
C LYS A 170 26.66 3.25 5.02
N ASN A 171 27.37 3.73 6.05
CA ASN A 171 28.17 2.87 6.93
C ASN A 171 27.32 1.82 7.65
N ALA A 172 26.11 2.19 8.09
CA ALA A 172 25.21 1.24 8.74
C ALA A 172 24.76 0.12 7.79
N VAL A 173 24.46 0.43 6.52
CA VAL A 173 24.10 -0.58 5.51
C VAL A 173 25.28 -1.51 5.19
N LEU A 174 26.47 -0.94 4.93
CA LEU A 174 27.67 -1.73 4.64
C LEU A 174 28.05 -2.63 5.83
N ALA A 175 28.02 -2.08 7.05
CA ALA A 175 28.29 -2.85 8.25
C ALA A 175 27.21 -3.90 8.53
N TYR A 176 25.96 -3.65 8.14
CA TYR A 176 24.86 -4.62 8.27
C TYR A 176 25.11 -5.82 7.37
N PHE A 177 25.49 -5.62 6.11
CA PHE A 177 25.83 -6.72 5.22
C PHE A 177 27.03 -7.54 5.72
N GLU A 178 28.09 -6.86 6.18
CA GLU A 178 29.25 -7.56 6.73
C GLU A 178 28.90 -8.36 7.98
N ALA A 179 28.11 -7.78 8.89
CA ALA A 179 27.66 -8.46 10.10
C ALA A 179 26.74 -9.64 9.78
N LEU A 180 25.89 -9.51 8.77
CA LEU A 180 24.99 -10.56 8.29
C LEU A 180 25.77 -11.75 7.72
N ILE A 181 26.75 -11.48 6.87
CA ILE A 181 27.59 -12.51 6.24
C ILE A 181 28.48 -13.23 7.25
N ARG A 182 28.96 -12.51 8.27
CA ARG A 182 29.85 -13.04 9.31
C ARG A 182 29.14 -13.56 10.56
N ASP A 183 27.81 -13.56 10.56
CA ASP A 183 27.00 -14.02 11.68
C ASP A 183 27.33 -13.29 13.00
N GLN A 184 27.46 -11.97 12.94
CA GLN A 184 27.81 -11.11 14.08
C GLN A 184 26.54 -10.58 14.76
N GLU A 185 25.85 -11.44 15.51
CA GLU A 185 24.54 -11.15 16.13
C GLU A 185 24.50 -9.81 16.90
N GLU A 186 25.49 -9.53 17.76
CA GLU A 186 25.52 -8.29 18.54
C GLU A 186 25.52 -7.04 17.65
N ARG A 187 26.27 -7.08 16.54
CA ARG A 187 26.32 -5.96 15.58
C ARG A 187 25.03 -5.86 14.78
N LEU A 188 24.47 -6.99 14.35
CA LEU A 188 23.19 -7.05 13.64
C LEU A 188 22.07 -6.44 14.48
N ASP A 189 22.01 -6.76 15.76
CA ASP A 189 21.04 -6.22 16.71
C ASP A 189 21.13 -4.69 16.82
N SER A 190 22.34 -4.17 17.07
CA SER A 190 22.55 -2.72 17.20
C SER A 190 22.27 -1.96 15.89
N LEU A 191 22.68 -2.51 14.74
CA LEU A 191 22.44 -1.93 13.42
C LEU A 191 20.96 -1.97 13.05
N THR A 192 20.28 -3.07 13.32
CA THR A 192 18.83 -3.23 13.11
C THR A 192 18.07 -2.16 13.86
N ARG A 193 18.33 -2.00 15.17
CA ARG A 193 17.66 -0.97 15.98
C ARG A 193 17.88 0.43 15.43
N TRP A 194 19.11 0.74 15.00
CA TRP A 194 19.46 2.04 14.44
C TRP A 194 18.81 2.30 13.07
N LEU A 195 18.88 1.33 12.15
CA LEU A 195 18.29 1.42 10.80
C LEU A 195 16.77 1.56 10.87
N LEU A 196 16.11 0.90 11.82
CA LEU A 196 14.67 1.06 12.05
C LEU A 196 14.29 2.36 12.78
N GLY A 197 15.26 3.17 13.22
CA GLY A 197 14.99 4.42 13.96
C GLY A 197 14.46 4.20 15.39
N THR A 198 14.56 2.97 15.90
CA THR A 198 14.17 2.60 17.26
C THR A 198 15.19 3.13 18.29
N ALA A 199 14.84 3.06 19.57
CA ALA A 199 15.72 3.54 20.63
C ALA A 199 16.95 2.63 20.77
N THR A 200 18.15 3.22 20.69
CA THR A 200 19.42 2.52 20.93
C THR A 200 19.89 2.69 22.38
N THR A 201 20.45 1.62 22.94
CA THR A 201 21.07 1.59 24.27
C THR A 201 22.48 2.20 24.26
N PRO A 202 23.09 2.47 25.43
CA PRO A 202 24.50 2.86 25.50
C PRO A 202 25.47 1.81 24.93
N ALA A 203 25.15 0.52 25.09
CA ALA A 203 25.92 -0.58 24.51
C ALA A 203 25.86 -0.55 22.98
N ASP A 204 24.65 -0.43 22.40
CA ASP A 204 24.48 -0.26 20.96
C ASP A 204 25.29 0.94 20.45
N THR A 205 25.27 2.05 21.17
CA THR A 205 25.99 3.27 20.78
C THR A 205 27.50 3.06 20.70
N LYS A 206 28.07 2.19 21.55
CA LYS A 206 29.49 1.83 21.49
C LYS A 206 29.81 1.04 20.21
N VAL A 207 29.03 -0.02 19.95
CA VAL A 207 29.16 -0.86 18.76
C VAL A 207 29.02 -0.02 17.48
N LEU A 208 27.97 0.80 17.40
CA LEU A 208 27.70 1.66 16.24
C LEU A 208 28.84 2.65 15.95
N ARG A 209 29.46 3.23 16.99
CA ARG A 209 30.61 4.13 16.83
C ARG A 209 31.83 3.43 16.23
N GLU A 210 32.11 2.21 16.64
CA GLU A 210 33.21 1.40 16.09
C GLU A 210 32.98 1.10 14.59
N LEU A 211 31.72 1.02 14.16
CA LEU A 211 31.30 0.83 12.77
C LEU A 211 31.18 2.15 11.97
N GLY A 212 31.55 3.29 12.56
CA GLY A 212 31.41 4.60 11.91
C GLY A 212 29.96 5.08 11.75
N VAL A 213 29.02 4.48 12.48
CA VAL A 213 27.60 4.88 12.52
C VAL A 213 27.41 5.86 13.68
N SER A 214 27.37 7.15 13.34
CA SER A 214 27.31 8.23 14.33
C SER A 214 25.92 8.84 14.49
N GLY A 215 25.62 9.25 15.72
CA GLY A 215 24.37 9.94 16.06
C GLY A 215 23.13 9.04 16.12
N LYS A 216 22.00 9.65 16.48
CA LYS A 216 20.68 9.00 16.49
C LYS A 216 19.82 9.56 15.36
N ILE A 217 18.84 8.79 14.93
CA ILE A 217 17.77 9.30 14.08
C ILE A 217 16.83 10.13 14.95
N THR A 218 16.64 11.39 14.57
CA THR A 218 15.91 12.43 15.30
C THR A 218 15.05 13.20 14.31
N ARG A 219 14.08 13.98 14.80
CA ARG A 219 13.21 14.78 13.92
C ARG A 219 14.00 15.63 12.89
N PRO A 220 15.04 16.39 13.27
CA PRO A 220 15.77 17.24 12.32
C PRO A 220 16.51 16.50 11.20
N ASN A 221 16.91 15.24 11.41
CA ASN A 221 17.66 14.46 10.41
C ASN A 221 16.84 13.33 9.78
N ALA A 222 15.60 13.11 10.19
CA ALA A 222 14.78 11.99 9.73
C ALA A 222 14.56 12.02 8.21
N PHE A 223 14.32 13.20 7.64
CA PHE A 223 14.20 13.32 6.18
C PHE A 223 15.50 12.96 5.45
N ARG A 224 16.65 13.37 6.00
CA ARG A 224 17.96 12.96 5.48
C ARG A 224 18.12 11.43 5.49
N MET A 225 17.60 10.76 6.52
CA MET A 225 17.60 9.29 6.58
C MET A 225 16.66 8.68 5.54
N LEU A 226 15.47 9.26 5.34
CA LEU A 226 14.53 8.81 4.30
C LEU A 226 15.10 8.96 2.89
N ARG A 227 15.80 10.06 2.62
CA ARG A 227 16.56 10.25 1.38
C ARG A 227 17.66 9.21 1.22
N SER A 228 18.42 8.97 2.29
CA SER A 228 19.47 7.94 2.30
C SER A 228 18.91 6.55 2.02
N LEU A 229 17.73 6.23 2.54
CA LEU A 229 16.99 5.00 2.23
C LEU A 229 16.64 4.92 0.74
N ALA A 230 16.01 5.95 0.15
CA ALA A 230 15.65 5.95 -1.27
C ALA A 230 16.88 5.78 -2.19
N GLN A 231 18.00 6.43 -1.85
CA GLN A 231 19.27 6.30 -2.56
C GLN A 231 19.88 4.89 -2.40
N THR A 232 19.78 4.31 -1.20
CA THR A 232 20.24 2.93 -0.95
C THR A 232 19.43 1.95 -1.78
N VAL A 233 18.10 2.05 -1.79
CA VAL A 233 17.21 1.21 -2.60
C VAL A 233 17.63 1.21 -4.08
N ARG A 234 17.93 2.39 -4.65
CA ARG A 234 18.45 2.49 -6.02
C ARG A 234 19.82 1.85 -6.19
N ALA A 235 20.73 2.03 -5.23
CA ALA A 235 22.06 1.39 -5.24
C ALA A 235 21.96 -0.14 -5.14
N LEU A 236 20.86 -0.68 -4.57
CA LEU A 236 20.53 -2.11 -4.56
C LEU A 236 19.85 -2.58 -5.86
N SER A 237 19.95 -1.81 -6.95
CA SER A 237 19.40 -2.11 -8.28
C SER A 237 17.87 -2.13 -8.39
N PHE A 238 17.15 -1.50 -7.47
CA PHE A 238 15.71 -1.21 -7.64
C PHE A 238 15.52 0.10 -8.41
N SER A 239 14.42 0.20 -9.16
CA SER A 239 14.07 1.38 -9.96
C SER A 239 13.84 2.64 -9.10
N GLY A 240 13.45 2.44 -7.85
CA GLY A 240 13.14 3.52 -6.91
C GLY A 240 12.33 3.03 -5.72
N LEU A 241 11.69 3.96 -5.00
CA LEU A 241 10.91 3.69 -3.79
C LEU A 241 9.51 4.32 -3.87
N ILE A 242 8.48 3.50 -3.80
CA ILE A 242 7.09 3.95 -3.70
C ILE A 242 6.64 3.89 -2.25
N LEU A 243 6.14 4.99 -1.73
CA LEU A 243 5.69 5.16 -0.35
C LEU A 243 4.18 5.38 -0.35
N LEU A 244 3.44 4.39 0.12
CA LEU A 244 1.98 4.38 0.14
C LEU A 244 1.52 4.65 1.57
N PHE A 245 0.77 5.73 1.76
CA PHE A 245 0.25 6.14 3.06
C PHE A 245 -1.27 6.05 3.05
N ASP A 246 -1.82 5.14 3.85
CA ASP A 246 -3.26 4.94 3.99
C ASP A 246 -3.80 5.56 5.30
N GLU A 247 -5.12 5.69 5.41
CA GLU A 247 -5.85 6.20 6.60
C GLU A 247 -5.51 7.63 7.05
N VAL A 248 -5.19 8.53 6.11
CA VAL A 248 -4.97 9.96 6.40
C VAL A 248 -6.26 10.65 6.88
N ASP A 249 -7.42 10.03 6.72
CA ASP A 249 -8.72 10.52 7.20
C ASP A 249 -8.77 10.74 8.71
N ARG A 250 -7.98 9.97 9.48
CA ARG A 250 -7.82 10.21 10.91
C ARG A 250 -7.11 11.53 11.25
N MET A 251 -6.51 12.24 10.28
CA MET A 251 -5.96 13.59 10.54
C MET A 251 -7.03 14.63 10.83
N ALA A 252 -8.19 14.52 10.16
CA ALA A 252 -9.25 15.52 10.27
C ALA A 252 -9.86 15.57 11.69
N SER A 253 -9.73 14.49 12.46
CA SER A 253 -10.23 14.41 13.84
C SER A 253 -9.26 14.98 14.89
N ILE A 254 -8.00 15.23 14.53
CA ILE A 254 -6.94 15.60 15.50
C ILE A 254 -7.01 17.09 15.86
N GLY A 255 -7.42 17.96 14.93
CA GLY A 255 -7.60 19.40 15.15
C GLY A 255 -6.37 20.17 15.69
N GLY A 256 -6.50 21.50 15.76
CA GLY A 256 -5.56 22.37 16.47
C GLY A 256 -4.09 22.28 16.03
N LYS A 257 -3.17 22.20 17.00
CA LYS A 257 -1.71 22.27 16.76
C LYS A 257 -1.17 21.04 16.01
N ALA A 258 -1.74 19.86 16.25
CA ALA A 258 -1.26 18.64 15.64
C ALA A 258 -1.70 18.52 14.17
N GLU A 259 -2.91 18.99 13.83
CA GLU A 259 -3.34 19.13 12.42
C GLU A 259 -2.39 20.08 11.66
N LYS A 260 -2.07 21.25 12.24
CA LYS A 260 -1.13 22.20 11.64
C LYS A 260 0.25 21.59 11.38
N LEU A 261 0.81 20.91 12.38
CA LEU A 261 2.15 20.32 12.25
C LEU A 261 2.18 19.18 11.21
N ALA A 262 1.07 18.47 11.05
CA ALA A 262 0.90 17.44 10.04
C ALA A 262 0.78 18.00 8.62
N THR A 263 0.02 19.09 8.43
CA THR A 263 -0.07 19.78 7.13
C THR A 263 1.25 20.46 6.76
N ASP A 264 1.99 20.99 7.74
CA ASP A 264 3.35 21.53 7.56
C ASP A 264 4.33 20.44 7.12
N ASN A 265 4.28 19.24 7.74
CA ASN A 265 5.10 18.09 7.34
C ASN A 265 4.75 17.61 5.92
N LEU A 266 3.46 17.51 5.58
CA LEU A 266 3.03 17.14 4.23
C LEU A 266 3.52 18.14 3.19
N ARG A 267 3.42 19.45 3.48
CA ARG A 267 3.98 20.50 2.62
C ARG A 267 5.49 20.34 2.45
N GLU A 268 6.21 20.04 3.53
CA GLU A 268 7.66 19.82 3.49
C GLU A 268 8.03 18.60 2.63
N VAL A 269 7.30 17.49 2.75
CA VAL A 269 7.48 16.33 1.87
C VAL A 269 7.28 16.72 0.41
N ILE A 270 6.22 17.47 0.10
CA ILE A 270 5.94 17.94 -1.26
C ILE A 270 7.07 18.83 -1.80
N ASP A 271 7.54 19.80 -1.01
CA ASP A 271 8.61 20.71 -1.42
C ASP A 271 9.91 19.94 -1.70
N ARG A 272 10.22 18.93 -0.88
CA ARG A 272 11.44 18.13 -1.02
C ARG A 272 11.36 17.06 -2.12
N CYS A 273 10.16 16.65 -2.54
CA CYS A 273 9.96 15.85 -3.75
C CYS A 273 10.35 16.59 -5.04
N ARG A 274 10.71 17.88 -4.99
CA ARG A 274 11.20 18.59 -6.17
C ARG A 274 12.63 18.22 -6.53
N ASP A 275 13.52 18.11 -5.54
CA ASP A 275 14.97 18.03 -5.79
C ASP A 275 15.72 17.08 -4.84
N GLU A 276 15.09 16.52 -3.79
CA GLU A 276 15.81 15.84 -2.70
C GLU A 276 15.55 14.33 -2.59
N LEU A 277 14.65 13.71 -3.35
CA LEU A 277 14.27 12.30 -3.15
C LEU A 277 14.28 11.47 -4.44
N PRO A 278 15.47 11.21 -5.03
CA PRO A 278 15.56 10.65 -6.37
C PRO A 278 14.90 9.28 -6.49
N GLY A 279 14.00 9.14 -7.47
CA GLY A 279 13.25 7.92 -7.74
C GLY A 279 12.19 7.57 -6.69
N ALA A 280 11.75 8.53 -5.87
CA ALA A 280 10.71 8.31 -4.89
C ALA A 280 9.34 8.85 -5.33
N MET A 281 8.28 8.13 -5.00
CA MET A 281 6.91 8.65 -5.09
C MET A 281 6.19 8.49 -3.75
N PHE A 282 5.56 9.57 -3.29
CA PHE A 282 4.69 9.57 -2.11
C PHE A 282 3.24 9.56 -2.55
N VAL A 283 2.45 8.63 -2.04
CA VAL A 283 1.02 8.54 -2.36
C VAL A 283 0.23 8.54 -1.06
N TYR A 284 -0.58 9.57 -0.87
CA TYR A 284 -1.43 9.72 0.32
C TYR A 284 -2.88 9.45 -0.04
N ALA A 285 -3.49 8.45 0.59
CA ALA A 285 -4.93 8.20 0.51
C ALA A 285 -5.67 9.08 1.52
N VAL A 286 -6.46 10.04 1.04
CA VAL A 286 -7.14 11.05 1.85
C VAL A 286 -8.64 11.09 1.54
N PRO A 287 -9.48 11.49 2.50
CA PRO A 287 -10.90 11.67 2.24
C PRO A 287 -11.16 13.04 1.58
N PRO A 288 -12.27 13.24 0.84
CA PRO A 288 -12.58 14.53 0.20
C PRO A 288 -12.61 15.72 1.16
N GLN A 289 -13.06 15.51 2.41
CA GLN A 289 -13.13 16.52 3.46
C GLN A 289 -11.73 17.07 3.81
N PHE A 290 -10.66 16.27 3.66
CA PHE A 290 -9.30 16.79 3.83
C PHE A 290 -8.98 17.88 2.80
N ILE A 291 -9.36 17.66 1.54
CA ILE A 291 -9.10 18.61 0.45
C ILE A 291 -10.03 19.83 0.52
N ASN A 292 -11.27 19.64 0.95
CA ASN A 292 -12.30 20.67 0.95
C ASN A 292 -12.29 21.53 2.23
N ASP A 293 -11.96 20.96 3.38
CA ASP A 293 -12.09 21.63 4.68
C ASP A 293 -10.75 21.87 5.38
N VAL A 294 -9.80 20.92 5.27
CA VAL A 294 -8.47 21.04 5.92
C VAL A 294 -7.53 21.87 5.07
N VAL A 295 -7.26 21.47 3.82
CA VAL A 295 -6.29 22.11 2.93
C VAL A 295 -6.51 23.64 2.78
N PRO A 296 -7.75 24.16 2.62
CA PRO A 296 -7.96 25.60 2.50
C PRO A 296 -7.60 26.42 3.74
N ARG A 297 -7.54 25.81 4.92
CA ARG A 297 -7.08 26.45 6.16
C ARG A 297 -5.56 26.66 6.20
N TYR A 298 -4.81 26.01 5.30
CA TYR A 298 -3.35 26.04 5.24
C TYR A 298 -2.87 26.51 3.85
N PRO A 299 -2.78 27.84 3.60
CA PRO A 299 -2.49 28.39 2.28
C PRO A 299 -1.21 27.86 1.62
N ALA A 300 -0.14 27.62 2.41
CA ALA A 300 1.13 27.10 1.90
C ALA A 300 0.99 25.69 1.32
N LEU A 301 0.19 24.82 1.97
CA LEU A 301 -0.12 23.49 1.47
C LEU A 301 -1.10 23.56 0.29
N GLN A 302 -2.11 24.43 0.37
CA GLN A 302 -3.09 24.64 -0.69
C GLN A 302 -2.45 25.02 -2.02
N GLN A 303 -1.46 25.91 -2.00
CA GLN A 303 -0.71 26.32 -3.20
C GLN A 303 0.06 25.18 -3.87
N ARG A 304 0.35 24.11 -3.14
CA ARG A 304 1.00 22.91 -3.69
C ARG A 304 -0.03 21.93 -4.25
N ILE A 305 -1.12 21.68 -3.52
CA ILE A 305 -2.10 20.65 -3.86
C ILE A 305 -3.08 21.11 -4.95
N ARG A 306 -3.53 22.37 -4.92
CA ARG A 306 -4.53 22.85 -5.89
C ARG A 306 -3.88 23.04 -7.25
N THR A 307 -4.34 22.25 -8.21
CA THR A 307 -4.01 22.38 -9.63
C THR A 307 -5.29 22.41 -10.47
N PRO A 308 -5.26 22.98 -11.68
CA PRO A 308 -6.39 22.91 -12.60
C PRO A 308 -6.65 21.46 -12.99
N GLY A 309 -7.89 21.00 -12.80
CA GLY A 309 -8.32 19.67 -13.19
C GLY A 309 -7.76 18.53 -12.33
N ARG A 310 -8.29 17.33 -12.58
CA ARG A 310 -7.91 16.09 -11.92
C ARG A 310 -6.78 15.37 -12.67
N PHE A 311 -6.11 14.45 -11.99
CA PHE A 311 -5.15 13.55 -12.61
C PHE A 311 -5.85 12.69 -13.67
N SER A 312 -5.22 12.60 -14.84
CA SER A 312 -5.66 11.79 -15.97
C SER A 312 -4.49 11.62 -16.93
N ARG A 313 -4.66 10.84 -18.00
CA ARG A 313 -3.67 10.73 -19.08
C ARG A 313 -3.32 12.09 -19.71
N THR A 314 -4.28 13.00 -19.82
CA THR A 314 -4.07 14.35 -20.40
C THR A 314 -3.61 15.39 -19.39
N ASN A 315 -3.76 15.12 -18.09
CA ASN A 315 -3.35 16.00 -17.00
C ASN A 315 -2.58 15.23 -15.92
N HIS A 316 -1.54 14.50 -16.32
CA HIS A 316 -0.75 13.66 -15.43
C HIS A 316 0.02 14.46 -14.35
N PHE A 317 0.18 15.77 -14.53
CA PHE A 317 0.83 16.65 -13.56
C PHE A 317 -0.02 16.88 -12.30
N SER A 318 -1.35 16.77 -12.38
CA SER A 318 -2.20 17.01 -11.22
C SER A 318 -1.85 16.04 -10.08
N PRO A 319 -1.64 16.53 -8.85
CA PRO A 319 -1.35 15.65 -7.72
C PRO A 319 -2.61 14.92 -7.24
N GLN A 320 -3.80 15.31 -7.69
CA GLN A 320 -5.08 14.81 -7.18
C GLN A 320 -5.64 13.71 -8.07
N ILE A 321 -5.64 12.47 -7.58
CA ILE A 321 -6.26 11.30 -8.18
C ILE A 321 -7.62 11.10 -7.50
N SER A 322 -8.73 11.30 -8.22
CA SER A 322 -10.08 11.14 -7.67
C SER A 322 -10.62 9.75 -8.00
N LEU A 323 -11.06 9.01 -6.98
CA LEU A 323 -11.71 7.70 -7.12
C LEU A 323 -13.22 7.76 -7.37
N ASP A 324 -13.76 8.98 -7.46
CA ASP A 324 -15.15 9.23 -7.88
C ASP A 324 -15.25 9.35 -9.40
N HIS A 325 -14.12 9.46 -10.10
CA HIS A 325 -14.04 9.63 -11.55
C HIS A 325 -13.24 8.48 -12.17
N LEU A 326 -13.79 7.28 -12.04
CA LEU A 326 -13.25 6.05 -12.59
C LEU A 326 -13.64 5.87 -14.07
N ASP A 327 -13.10 4.83 -14.70
CA ASP A 327 -13.35 4.47 -16.11
C ASP A 327 -14.79 3.98 -16.33
N LEU A 328 -15.45 3.53 -15.27
CA LEU A 328 -16.81 3.01 -15.26
C LEU A 328 -17.67 3.83 -14.30
N GLU A 329 -18.94 3.99 -14.67
CA GLU A 329 -19.97 4.49 -13.76
C GLU A 329 -20.16 3.51 -12.59
N GLU A 330 -20.68 4.01 -11.47
CA GLU A 330 -20.67 3.30 -10.19
C GLU A 330 -21.36 1.92 -10.21
N ASN A 331 -22.51 1.81 -10.88
CA ASN A 331 -23.21 0.54 -11.00
C ASN A 331 -22.49 -0.43 -11.93
N ASP A 332 -21.98 0.05 -13.05
CA ASP A 332 -21.24 -0.77 -14.01
C ASP A 332 -19.93 -1.28 -13.38
N LEU A 333 -19.31 -0.46 -12.53
CA LEU A 333 -18.15 -0.84 -11.72
C LEU A 333 -18.50 -1.99 -10.78
N MET A 334 -19.57 -1.88 -9.99
CA MET A 334 -19.99 -2.95 -9.07
C MET A 334 -20.34 -4.24 -9.83
N LEU A 335 -21.07 -4.12 -10.93
CA LEU A 335 -21.42 -5.27 -11.76
C LEU A 335 -20.17 -5.95 -12.34
N ALA A 336 -19.21 -5.18 -12.83
CA ALA A 336 -17.93 -5.72 -13.32
C ALA A 336 -17.10 -6.39 -12.21
N ILE A 337 -17.13 -5.86 -10.98
CA ILE A 337 -16.54 -6.55 -9.81
C ILE A 337 -17.27 -7.88 -9.60
N GLY A 338 -18.60 -7.88 -9.56
CA GLY A 338 -19.41 -9.08 -9.36
C GLY A 338 -19.09 -10.17 -10.39
N GLU A 339 -19.03 -9.81 -11.67
CA GLU A 339 -18.67 -10.73 -12.76
C GLU A 339 -17.29 -11.38 -12.52
N LYS A 340 -16.30 -10.63 -12.01
CA LYS A 340 -14.98 -11.16 -11.68
C LYS A 340 -14.97 -12.05 -10.45
N LEU A 341 -15.86 -11.81 -9.48
CA LEU A 341 -15.91 -12.57 -8.23
C LEU A 341 -16.50 -13.97 -8.41
N ILE A 342 -17.40 -14.19 -9.38
CA ILE A 342 -17.99 -15.51 -9.67
C ILE A 342 -16.92 -16.59 -9.92
N PRO A 343 -16.03 -16.46 -10.93
CA PRO A 343 -15.02 -17.49 -11.19
C PRO A 343 -13.97 -17.61 -10.06
N ILE A 344 -13.75 -16.55 -9.28
CA ILE A 344 -12.88 -16.59 -8.09
C ILE A 344 -13.52 -17.48 -7.03
N TYR A 345 -14.82 -17.33 -6.77
CA TYR A 345 -15.57 -18.16 -5.85
C TYR A 345 -15.58 -19.63 -6.28
N GLU A 346 -15.87 -19.91 -7.55
CA GLU A 346 -15.82 -21.26 -8.12
C GLU A 346 -14.44 -21.91 -7.91
N THR A 347 -13.36 -21.16 -8.16
CA THR A 347 -11.99 -21.64 -7.95
C THR A 347 -11.70 -21.90 -6.48
N ALA A 348 -12.21 -21.07 -5.57
CA ALA A 348 -12.00 -21.20 -4.13
C ALA A 348 -12.65 -22.47 -3.55
N PHE A 349 -13.89 -22.74 -3.93
CA PHE A 349 -14.72 -23.80 -3.33
C PHE A 349 -14.95 -25.02 -4.23
N ALA A 350 -14.38 -25.03 -5.43
CA ALA A 350 -14.67 -26.03 -6.46
C ALA A 350 -16.18 -26.14 -6.77
N ALA A 351 -16.88 -25.00 -6.69
CA ALA A 351 -18.29 -24.87 -7.00
C ALA A 351 -18.50 -24.73 -8.53
N GLN A 352 -19.73 -25.00 -8.98
CA GLN A 352 -20.18 -24.73 -10.34
C GLN A 352 -21.48 -23.94 -10.23
N LEU A 353 -21.40 -22.63 -10.45
CA LEU A 353 -22.55 -21.74 -10.34
C LEU A 353 -23.12 -21.45 -11.73
N ASP A 354 -24.41 -21.18 -11.83
CA ASP A 354 -25.02 -20.64 -13.05
C ASP A 354 -24.65 -19.16 -13.19
N HIS A 355 -23.68 -18.88 -14.08
CA HIS A 355 -23.19 -17.52 -14.33
C HIS A 355 -24.31 -16.55 -14.75
N SER A 356 -25.40 -17.03 -15.39
CA SER A 356 -26.51 -16.16 -15.77
C SER A 356 -27.34 -15.74 -14.55
N ILE A 357 -27.60 -16.69 -13.63
CA ILE A 357 -28.28 -16.40 -12.36
C ILE A 357 -27.42 -15.47 -11.50
N GLN A 358 -26.13 -15.80 -11.33
CA GLN A 358 -25.26 -15.00 -10.45
C GLN A 358 -24.95 -13.61 -11.01
N TYR A 359 -24.87 -13.45 -12.34
CA TYR A 359 -24.78 -12.13 -12.96
C TYR A 359 -26.06 -11.31 -12.73
N ALA A 360 -27.24 -11.93 -12.84
CA ALA A 360 -28.51 -11.25 -12.52
C ALA A 360 -28.55 -10.83 -11.04
N ASN A 361 -28.12 -11.70 -10.12
CA ASN A 361 -28.03 -11.40 -8.70
C ASN A 361 -27.06 -10.26 -8.40
N ALA A 362 -25.89 -10.24 -9.08
CA ALA A 362 -24.94 -9.14 -8.98
C ALA A 362 -25.56 -7.80 -9.44
N ALA A 363 -26.28 -7.80 -10.57
CA ALA A 363 -26.94 -6.60 -11.08
C ALA A 363 -28.03 -6.08 -10.12
N ILE A 364 -28.83 -6.98 -9.54
CA ILE A 364 -29.87 -6.62 -8.58
C ILE A 364 -29.25 -6.05 -7.30
N LEU A 365 -28.25 -6.73 -6.73
CA LEU A 365 -27.56 -6.26 -5.53
C LEU A 365 -26.83 -4.94 -5.76
N ALA A 366 -26.22 -4.73 -6.93
CA ALA A 366 -25.57 -3.46 -7.28
C ALA A 366 -26.58 -2.29 -7.32
N ASN A 367 -27.74 -2.50 -7.95
CA ASN A 367 -28.81 -1.49 -7.97
C ASN A 367 -29.32 -1.18 -6.56
N VAL A 368 -29.60 -2.22 -5.76
CA VAL A 368 -30.09 -2.06 -4.40
C VAL A 368 -29.05 -1.41 -3.48
N ALA A 369 -27.76 -1.77 -3.60
CA ALA A 369 -26.70 -1.15 -2.82
C ALA A 369 -26.61 0.36 -3.04
N ARG A 370 -26.79 0.81 -4.29
CA ARG A 370 -26.86 2.23 -4.66
C ARG A 370 -28.10 2.92 -4.08
N ASP A 371 -29.25 2.26 -4.12
CA ASP A 371 -30.54 2.90 -3.78
C ASP A 371 -30.83 2.89 -2.26
N VAL A 372 -30.40 1.87 -1.52
CA VAL A 372 -30.67 1.70 -0.08
C VAL A 372 -29.81 2.62 0.79
N PHE A 373 -28.58 2.92 0.36
CA PHE A 373 -27.67 3.81 1.09
C PHE A 373 -27.26 4.97 0.19
N LEU A 374 -27.76 6.17 0.51
CA LEU A 374 -27.18 7.44 0.04
C LEU A 374 -25.79 7.71 0.66
N ASP A 375 -25.33 6.83 1.56
CA ASP A 375 -24.07 6.92 2.26
C ASP A 375 -22.90 6.30 1.49
N ILE A 376 -21.72 6.74 1.90
CA ILE A 376 -20.45 6.76 1.20
C ILE A 376 -19.81 5.37 0.93
N SER A 377 -20.42 4.25 1.35
CA SER A 377 -19.78 2.92 1.39
C SER A 377 -20.48 1.80 0.58
N HIS A 378 -21.31 2.11 -0.42
CA HIS A 378 -22.08 1.11 -1.17
C HIS A 378 -21.20 0.06 -1.90
N ARG A 379 -19.98 0.41 -2.39
CA ARG A 379 -19.07 -0.56 -3.06
C ARG A 379 -18.65 -1.70 -2.13
N ARG A 380 -18.21 -1.33 -0.92
CA ARG A 380 -17.81 -2.31 0.11
C ARG A 380 -18.99 -3.20 0.51
N LEU A 381 -20.17 -2.58 0.66
CA LEU A 381 -21.38 -3.29 1.04
C LEU A 381 -21.79 -4.29 -0.04
N PHE A 382 -21.83 -3.86 -1.29
CA PHE A 382 -22.08 -4.72 -2.45
C PHE A 382 -21.13 -5.93 -2.47
N VAL A 383 -19.81 -5.70 -2.39
CA VAL A 383 -18.83 -6.79 -2.45
C VAL A 383 -19.05 -7.80 -1.33
N LYS A 384 -19.24 -7.31 -0.09
CA LYS A 384 -19.49 -8.18 1.06
C LYS A 384 -20.77 -9.00 0.88
N SER A 385 -21.87 -8.34 0.51
CA SER A 385 -23.18 -8.94 0.30
C SER A 385 -23.16 -9.95 -0.84
N PHE A 386 -22.53 -9.63 -1.97
CA PHE A 386 -22.47 -10.52 -3.13
C PHE A 386 -21.65 -11.77 -2.85
N VAL A 387 -20.47 -11.64 -2.20
CA VAL A 387 -19.69 -12.81 -1.80
C VAL A 387 -20.45 -13.72 -0.83
N SER A 388 -21.17 -13.10 0.12
CA SER A 388 -22.00 -13.85 1.08
C SER A 388 -23.17 -14.54 0.38
N GLU A 389 -23.72 -13.91 -0.67
CA GLU A 389 -24.79 -14.49 -1.47
C GLU A 389 -24.30 -15.64 -2.34
N LEU A 390 -23.14 -15.55 -2.98
CA LEU A 390 -22.54 -16.67 -3.72
C LEU A 390 -22.44 -17.92 -2.83
N ALA A 391 -22.02 -17.74 -1.57
CA ALA A 391 -21.97 -18.83 -0.60
C ALA A 391 -23.35 -19.40 -0.23
N ARG A 392 -24.38 -18.56 -0.17
CA ARG A 392 -25.75 -19.02 0.09
C ARG A 392 -26.31 -19.79 -1.11
N GLN A 393 -26.11 -19.28 -2.32
CA GLN A 393 -26.58 -19.90 -3.56
C GLN A 393 -25.93 -21.28 -3.77
N ASP A 394 -24.62 -21.39 -3.49
CA ASP A 394 -23.87 -22.65 -3.50
C ASP A 394 -24.41 -23.67 -2.47
N ALA A 395 -24.78 -23.22 -1.25
CA ALA A 395 -25.22 -24.11 -0.18
C ALA A 395 -26.72 -24.48 -0.22
N ALA A 396 -27.58 -23.54 -0.63
CA ALA A 396 -29.05 -23.65 -0.50
C ALA A 396 -29.77 -23.81 -1.86
N GLY A 397 -29.04 -23.76 -2.97
CA GLY A 397 -29.57 -23.82 -4.32
C GLY A 397 -29.69 -22.46 -4.98
N GLU A 398 -29.58 -22.44 -6.32
CA GLU A 398 -29.51 -21.21 -7.08
C GLU A 398 -30.88 -20.66 -7.50
N HIS A 399 -31.09 -19.36 -7.31
CA HIS A 399 -32.25 -18.62 -7.80
C HIS A 399 -31.91 -17.16 -8.08
N VAL A 400 -32.71 -16.53 -8.94
CA VAL A 400 -32.63 -15.09 -9.15
C VAL A 400 -33.31 -14.39 -7.99
N LEU A 401 -32.59 -13.52 -7.30
CA LEU A 401 -33.10 -12.74 -6.16
C LEU A 401 -34.27 -11.86 -6.58
N ALA A 402 -35.30 -11.79 -5.75
CA ALA A 402 -36.25 -10.69 -5.77
C ALA A 402 -35.62 -9.43 -5.17
N GLU A 403 -36.13 -8.25 -5.56
CA GLU A 403 -35.66 -6.97 -5.04
C GLU A 403 -35.76 -6.89 -3.50
N GLU A 404 -36.83 -7.43 -2.92
CA GLU A 404 -37.04 -7.49 -1.47
C GLU A 404 -35.97 -8.32 -0.74
N GLU A 405 -35.56 -9.46 -1.32
CA GLU A 405 -34.48 -10.29 -0.78
C GLU A 405 -33.14 -9.54 -0.84
N ALA A 406 -32.85 -8.90 -1.97
CA ALA A 406 -31.64 -8.10 -2.15
C ALA A 406 -31.58 -6.93 -1.16
N VAL A 407 -32.69 -6.25 -0.88
CA VAL A 407 -32.77 -5.19 0.13
C VAL A 407 -32.43 -5.73 1.52
N ALA A 408 -32.97 -6.89 1.90
CA ALA A 408 -32.67 -7.49 3.20
C ALA A 408 -31.21 -7.94 3.32
N ILE A 409 -30.63 -8.47 2.24
CA ILE A 409 -29.20 -8.83 2.18
C ILE A 409 -28.32 -7.61 2.37
N ILE A 410 -28.59 -6.52 1.65
CA ILE A 410 -27.83 -5.26 1.74
C ILE A 410 -27.97 -4.61 3.12
N ARG A 411 -29.14 -4.73 3.77
CA ARG A 411 -29.34 -4.22 5.14
C ARG A 411 -28.77 -5.13 6.24
N GLY A 412 -28.29 -6.33 5.89
CA GLY A 412 -27.83 -7.33 6.86
C GLY A 412 -28.95 -7.94 7.70
N GLN A 413 -30.19 -7.93 7.20
CA GLN A 413 -31.41 -8.41 7.87
C GLN A 413 -31.82 -9.84 7.45
N VAL A 414 -30.89 -10.61 6.88
CA VAL A 414 -31.20 -11.91 6.25
C VAL A 414 -31.84 -12.90 7.23
N ASP A 415 -31.44 -12.89 8.51
CA ASP A 415 -32.00 -13.79 9.52
C ASP A 415 -33.49 -13.53 9.83
N GLU A 416 -34.03 -12.35 9.51
CA GLU A 416 -35.46 -12.02 9.70
C GLU A 416 -36.36 -12.62 8.60
N LEU A 417 -35.81 -12.95 7.43
CA LEU A 417 -36.57 -13.52 6.32
C LEU A 417 -36.66 -15.06 6.38
N SER A 418 -35.69 -15.73 7.01
CA SER A 418 -35.67 -17.19 7.19
C SER A 418 -36.29 -17.67 8.52
N GLY A 419 -36.97 -16.78 9.26
CA GLY A 419 -37.32 -17.00 10.68
C GLY A 419 -38.80 -16.86 11.05
N GLY A 420 -39.73 -17.24 10.18
CA GLY A 420 -41.14 -17.47 10.54
C GLY A 420 -41.35 -18.77 11.31
N GLY A 421 -40.60 -18.97 12.40
CA GLY A 421 -40.66 -20.20 13.19
C GLY A 421 -39.80 -20.12 14.43
N THR A 422 -40.37 -19.63 15.52
CA THR A 422 -39.82 -19.77 16.88
C THR A 422 -39.72 -21.26 17.25
N PRO A 423 -38.53 -21.82 17.52
CA PRO A 423 -38.42 -23.09 18.21
C PRO A 423 -38.68 -22.87 19.71
N PRO A 424 -39.47 -23.72 20.39
CA PRO A 424 -39.73 -23.57 21.81
C PRO A 424 -38.54 -24.08 22.63
N TYR A 425 -38.01 -23.18 23.46
CA TYR A 425 -37.09 -23.37 24.60
C TYR A 425 -35.67 -23.90 24.32
#